data_AF-A0A0F4YM99-F1
#
_entry.id   AF-A0A0F4YM99-F1
#
_cell.length_a   1.000
_cell.length_b   1.000
_cell.length_c   1.000
_cell.angle_alpha   90.00
_cell.angle_beta   90.00
_cell.angle_gamma   90.00
#
_symmetry.space_group_name_H-M   'P 1'
#
loop_
_entity.id
_entity.type
_entity.pdbx_description
1 polymer ?
#
loop_
_entity_poly.entity_id
_entity_poly.type
_entity_poly.pdbx_seq_one_letter_code
_entity_poly.pdbx_strand_id
1 'polypeptide(L)'
;MSRSIPASLSSLESKHSRSWVLNEPFAQPFYRFEKNGRRWVPVPVQVQQVQQVHDNDTAGAASASSLPSKFRLITWNIDAQVPHAEERMAGALTHLEKLYRQTTSTTTTADTPVVIFLQEMLPSDLQQIKQAGWVREHFHVTDLTPEFWESPYYGTTTLVDKRLVVQRVFRVHYCDTRMQRDGLFVDVLVGADTRGTASGAGVEPLLLRLCNTHLESLVSNPPLRPKQMKLASTFMHGSGSVNGLPPPHAAALAGDLNAFAPEDRTAPIECGLQDAFLVLGGRDDTDEAYTWGQQVPEELRRRFGCSRMDKVLFCGGLRVTGLERIGEGVKVKARGEEVWVTDHLGLMADFTVT
;
A
#
# COMPACT_ATOMS: atom_id res chain seq x y z
N MET A 1 -18.12 24.09 2.49
CA MET A 1 -17.02 24.88 1.84
C MET A 1 -16.65 24.29 0.49
N SER A 2 -16.69 25.07 -0.59
CA SER A 2 -15.88 24.81 -1.78
C SER A 2 -14.42 24.97 -1.37
N ARG A 3 -13.76 23.88 -0.94
CA ARG A 3 -12.31 23.89 -0.79
C ARG A 3 -11.73 23.70 -2.18
N SER A 4 -11.81 24.78 -2.95
CA SER A 4 -10.86 25.07 -4.00
C SER A 4 -9.48 24.83 -3.41
N ILE A 5 -8.76 23.87 -3.99
CA ILE A 5 -7.30 23.89 -3.98
C ILE A 5 -6.92 25.34 -4.27
N PRO A 6 -6.12 26.02 -3.42
CA PRO A 6 -5.79 27.41 -3.67
C PRO A 6 -5.32 27.57 -5.11
N ALA A 7 -5.96 28.50 -5.82
CA ALA A 7 -5.66 28.84 -7.20
C ALA A 7 -4.31 29.56 -7.26
N SER A 8 -3.25 28.82 -6.97
CA SER A 8 -1.85 29.20 -7.20
C SER A 8 -0.97 28.00 -7.57
N LEU A 9 -1.55 26.82 -7.87
CA LEU A 9 -0.79 25.67 -8.38
C LEU A 9 -0.45 25.76 -9.88
N SER A 10 -0.73 26.89 -10.54
CA SER A 10 -0.40 27.11 -11.96
C SER A 10 0.83 28.00 -12.21
N SER A 11 1.68 28.27 -11.22
CA SER A 11 2.87 29.11 -11.45
C SER A 11 4.10 28.82 -10.59
N LEU A 12 4.19 27.64 -9.97
CA LEU A 12 5.45 27.15 -9.42
C LEU A 12 5.84 25.87 -10.15
N GLU A 13 6.26 26.03 -11.41
CA GLU A 13 7.33 25.20 -11.95
C GLU A 13 8.59 25.49 -11.12
N SER A 14 8.61 24.97 -9.89
CA SER A 14 9.87 24.67 -9.22
C SER A 14 10.56 23.67 -10.14
N LYS A 15 11.60 24.13 -10.83
CA LYS A 15 12.63 23.28 -11.44
C LYS A 15 13.37 22.53 -10.32
N HIS A 16 12.67 21.72 -9.54
CA HIS A 16 13.30 20.54 -8.99
C HIS A 16 13.56 19.64 -10.18
N SER A 17 14.82 19.57 -10.58
CA SER A 17 15.30 18.56 -11.52
C SER A 17 14.82 17.21 -11.01
N ARG A 18 13.76 16.67 -11.61
CA ARG A 18 13.21 15.38 -11.23
C ARG A 18 14.30 14.35 -11.46
N SER A 19 14.65 13.59 -10.43
CA SER A 19 15.62 12.50 -10.53
C SER A 19 15.05 11.26 -11.21
N TRP A 20 13.73 11.20 -11.37
CA TRP A 20 13.00 10.09 -11.98
C TRP A 20 12.36 10.47 -13.32
N VAL A 21 12.19 9.44 -14.16
CA VAL A 21 11.45 9.50 -15.42
C VAL A 21 10.01 9.06 -15.16
N LEU A 22 9.03 9.84 -15.62
CA LEU A 22 7.62 9.52 -15.45
C LEU A 22 7.26 8.20 -16.16
N ASN A 23 6.32 7.45 -15.58
CA ASN A 23 5.87 6.13 -15.99
C ASN A 23 6.94 5.03 -16.00
N GLU A 24 8.16 5.34 -15.59
CA GLU A 24 9.24 4.35 -15.46
C GLU A 24 9.48 4.01 -13.99
N PRO A 25 9.95 2.79 -13.70
CA PRO A 25 10.29 2.41 -12.33
C PRO A 25 11.53 3.16 -11.87
N PHE A 26 11.40 3.89 -10.76
CA PHE A 26 12.49 4.55 -10.05
C PHE A 26 12.79 3.80 -8.75
N ALA A 27 13.99 3.21 -8.65
CA ALA A 27 14.39 2.48 -7.46
C ALA A 27 14.60 3.41 -6.25
N GLN A 28 14.16 2.99 -5.07
CA GLN A 28 14.45 3.67 -3.81
C GLN A 28 14.86 2.65 -2.73
N PRO A 29 15.63 3.06 -1.70
CA PRO A 29 15.92 2.19 -0.57
C PRO A 29 14.65 1.92 0.24
N PHE A 30 14.73 0.87 1.05
CA PHE A 30 13.88 0.73 2.23
C PHE A 30 14.74 0.79 3.48
N TYR A 31 14.12 0.91 4.64
CA TYR A 31 14.82 1.17 5.89
C TYR A 31 14.52 0.08 6.91
N ARG A 32 15.58 -0.39 7.58
CA ARG A 32 15.49 -1.30 8.73
C ARG A 32 15.98 -0.59 9.98
N PHE A 33 15.30 -0.83 11.10
CA PHE A 33 15.76 -0.29 12.38
C PHE A 33 16.81 -1.22 13.02
N GLU A 34 17.99 -0.69 13.31
CA GLU A 34 19.05 -1.37 14.05
C GLU A 34 18.90 -1.15 15.55
N LYS A 35 18.60 -2.22 16.31
CA LYS A 35 18.45 -2.14 17.78
C LYS A 35 19.73 -1.62 18.47
N ASN A 36 20.89 -2.11 18.05
CA ASN A 36 22.19 -1.75 18.67
C ASN A 36 22.58 -0.29 18.41
N GLY A 37 22.36 0.20 17.19
CA GLY A 37 22.64 1.59 16.81
C GLY A 37 21.51 2.56 17.10
N ARG A 38 20.34 2.07 17.53
CA ARG A 38 19.09 2.82 17.74
C ARG A 38 18.76 3.76 16.58
N ARG A 39 19.02 3.31 15.36
CA ARG A 39 18.89 4.12 14.14
C ARG A 39 18.25 3.32 13.02
N TRP A 40 17.59 4.04 12.12
CA TRP A 40 17.20 3.49 10.84
C TRP A 40 18.40 3.48 9.90
N VAL A 41 18.62 2.38 9.21
CA VAL A 41 19.66 2.27 8.18
C VAL A 41 19.01 1.95 6.83
N PRO A 42 19.43 2.64 5.75
CA PRO A 42 18.98 2.29 4.42
C PRO A 42 19.52 0.91 4.06
N VAL A 43 18.66 0.07 3.49
CA VAL A 43 19.04 -1.15 2.80
C VAL A 43 18.97 -0.82 1.31
N PRO A 44 20.12 -0.60 0.65
CA PRO A 44 20.13 -0.35 -0.77
C PRO A 44 19.62 -1.59 -1.51
N VAL A 45 18.72 -1.38 -2.45
CA VAL A 45 18.24 -2.43 -3.34
C VAL A 45 19.39 -2.77 -4.28
N GLN A 46 20.01 -3.93 -4.11
CA GLN A 46 20.86 -4.46 -5.16
C GLN A 46 19.92 -4.86 -6.31
N VAL A 47 20.09 -4.28 -7.49
CA VAL A 47 19.53 -4.84 -8.73
C VAL A 47 20.29 -6.14 -9.00
N GLN A 48 20.04 -7.16 -8.19
CA GLN A 48 20.46 -8.50 -8.53
C GLN A 48 19.55 -8.91 -9.68
N GLN A 49 20.15 -9.05 -10.87
CA GLN A 49 19.66 -10.02 -11.83
C GLN A 49 19.36 -11.29 -11.04
N VAL A 50 18.27 -11.98 -11.33
CA VAL A 50 17.97 -13.29 -10.76
C VAL A 50 19.05 -14.25 -11.26
N GLN A 51 20.26 -14.13 -10.72
CA GLN A 51 21.33 -15.09 -10.90
C GLN A 51 20.87 -16.28 -10.08
N GLN A 52 20.76 -17.43 -10.74
CA GLN A 52 20.58 -18.69 -10.06
C GLN A 52 21.52 -18.73 -8.86
N VAL A 53 20.96 -19.05 -7.69
CA VAL A 53 21.71 -19.23 -6.45
C VAL A 53 22.73 -20.33 -6.72
N HIS A 54 23.94 -19.95 -7.11
CA HIS A 54 25.08 -20.84 -7.07
C HIS A 54 25.73 -20.63 -5.71
N ASP A 55 25.74 -21.74 -4.97
CA ASP A 55 26.34 -21.91 -3.66
C ASP A 55 27.67 -21.18 -3.52
N ASN A 56 27.70 -20.24 -2.58
CA ASN A 56 28.79 -19.88 -1.67
C ASN A 56 28.77 -18.37 -1.43
N ASP A 57 27.92 -17.92 -0.51
CA ASP A 57 28.38 -17.04 0.56
C ASP A 57 27.34 -16.92 1.68
N THR A 58 27.84 -17.07 2.90
CA THR A 58 27.12 -17.13 4.16
C THR A 58 26.37 -15.84 4.51
N ALA A 59 25.14 -15.72 4.03
CA ALA A 59 24.05 -15.01 4.68
C ALA A 59 22.78 -15.85 4.47
N GLY A 60 22.26 -16.46 5.53
CA GLY A 60 21.31 -17.57 5.49
C GLY A 60 20.24 -17.46 4.41
N ALA A 61 20.41 -18.25 3.33
CA ALA A 61 19.39 -18.46 2.34
C ALA A 61 18.20 -19.10 3.05
N ALA A 62 17.13 -18.33 3.25
CA ALA A 62 15.88 -18.87 3.74
C ALA A 62 15.42 -19.93 2.73
N SER A 63 15.39 -21.20 3.13
CA SER A 63 14.81 -22.25 2.30
C SER A 63 13.36 -21.86 2.03
N ALA A 64 12.83 -22.04 0.81
CA ALA A 64 11.47 -21.59 0.52
C ALA A 64 10.39 -22.25 1.40
N SER A 65 10.71 -23.42 1.98
CA SER A 65 9.90 -24.09 3.02
C SER A 65 9.69 -23.26 4.30
N SER A 66 10.49 -22.22 4.51
CA SER A 66 10.39 -21.28 5.64
C SER A 66 9.77 -19.93 5.26
N LEU A 67 9.53 -19.69 3.97
CA LEU A 67 8.92 -18.44 3.53
C LEU A 67 7.41 -18.47 3.77
N PRO A 68 6.81 -17.34 4.21
CA PRO A 68 5.36 -17.28 4.37
C PRO A 68 4.64 -17.53 3.05
N SER A 69 3.65 -18.43 3.06
CA SER A 69 2.70 -18.63 1.95
C SER A 69 1.40 -17.87 2.13
N LYS A 70 1.27 -17.13 3.25
CA LYS A 70 0.13 -16.29 3.58
C LYS A 70 0.62 -14.94 4.02
N PHE A 71 -0.18 -13.91 3.78
CA PHE A 71 0.06 -12.58 4.30
C PHE A 71 -1.25 -11.83 4.44
N ARG A 72 -1.21 -10.80 5.27
CA ARG A 72 -2.29 -9.85 5.47
C ARG A 72 -1.87 -8.50 4.90
N LEU A 73 -2.74 -7.90 4.09
CA LEU A 73 -2.55 -6.57 3.53
C LEU A 73 -3.56 -5.61 4.16
N ILE A 74 -3.07 -4.60 4.86
CA ILE A 74 -3.86 -3.48 5.35
C ILE A 74 -3.64 -2.29 4.43
N THR A 75 -4.70 -1.56 4.08
CA THR A 75 -4.59 -0.27 3.40
C THR A 75 -5.46 0.78 4.07
N TRP A 76 -4.96 2.00 4.23
CA TRP A 76 -5.70 3.09 4.86
C TRP A 76 -5.22 4.48 4.43
N ASN A 77 -6.13 5.30 3.89
CA ASN A 77 -5.91 6.74 3.70
C ASN A 77 -6.03 7.46 5.06
N ILE A 78 -5.01 8.23 5.45
CA ILE A 78 -4.93 8.90 6.76
C ILE A 78 -5.42 10.37 6.72
N ASP A 79 -5.85 10.86 5.56
CA ASP A 79 -6.39 12.21 5.33
C ASP A 79 -5.41 13.31 5.74
N ALA A 80 -4.61 13.80 4.80
CA ALA A 80 -3.65 14.89 5.03
C ALA A 80 -4.33 16.26 5.17
N GLN A 81 -5.62 16.38 4.83
CA GLN A 81 -6.24 17.65 4.47
C GLN A 81 -7.06 18.28 5.60
N VAL A 82 -7.27 17.57 6.71
CA VAL A 82 -8.01 18.09 7.87
C VAL A 82 -7.10 18.36 9.08
N PRO A 83 -7.51 19.27 10.00
CA PRO A 83 -6.71 19.65 11.16
C PRO A 83 -6.30 18.49 12.08
N HIS A 84 -5.40 18.77 13.02
CA HIS A 84 -4.95 17.83 14.05
C HIS A 84 -4.25 16.58 13.49
N ALA A 85 -3.51 16.73 12.39
CA ALA A 85 -2.86 15.62 11.71
C ALA A 85 -1.98 14.79 12.65
N GLU A 86 -1.21 15.43 13.52
CA GLU A 86 -0.33 14.70 14.44
C GLU A 86 -1.12 13.84 15.45
N GLU A 87 -2.14 14.41 16.10
CA GLU A 87 -2.99 13.67 17.05
C GLU A 87 -3.77 12.55 16.36
N ARG A 88 -4.28 12.81 15.14
CA ARG A 88 -4.98 11.81 14.34
C ARG A 88 -4.09 10.65 13.94
N MET A 89 -2.88 10.94 13.46
CA MET A 89 -1.90 9.90 13.11
C MET A 89 -1.47 9.10 14.34
N ALA A 90 -1.29 9.72 15.51
CA ALA A 90 -1.02 9.00 16.75
C ALA A 90 -2.16 8.01 17.11
N GLY A 91 -3.41 8.43 16.92
CA GLY A 91 -4.59 7.57 17.07
C GLY A 91 -4.63 6.44 16.05
N ALA A 92 -4.34 6.73 14.79
CA ALA A 92 -4.26 5.74 13.72
C ALA A 92 -3.17 4.69 14.00
N LEU A 93 -1.97 5.10 14.41
CA LEU A 93 -0.88 4.18 14.81
C LEU A 93 -1.28 3.30 15.99
N THR A 94 -1.97 3.86 16.98
CA THR A 94 -2.48 3.09 18.13
C THR A 94 -3.48 2.03 17.68
N HIS A 95 -4.38 2.37 16.76
CA HIS A 95 -5.33 1.42 16.19
C HIS A 95 -4.64 0.32 15.38
N LEU A 96 -3.69 0.68 14.50
CA LEU A 96 -2.91 -0.26 13.70
C LEU A 96 -2.08 -1.20 14.57
N GLU A 97 -1.48 -0.70 15.66
CA GLU A 97 -0.75 -1.54 16.62
C GLU A 97 -1.69 -2.58 17.26
N LYS A 98 -2.91 -2.17 17.64
CA LYS A 98 -3.91 -3.09 18.20
C LYS A 98 -4.26 -4.20 17.20
N LEU A 99 -4.51 -3.85 15.94
CA LEU A 99 -4.79 -4.83 14.88
C LEU A 99 -3.60 -5.78 14.65
N TYR A 100 -2.39 -5.26 14.64
CA TYR A 100 -1.17 -6.06 14.53
C TYR A 100 -1.02 -7.05 15.69
N ARG A 101 -1.23 -6.60 16.93
CA ARG A 101 -1.17 -7.45 18.13
C ARG A 101 -2.26 -8.51 18.15
N GLN A 102 -3.47 -8.19 17.70
CA GLN A 102 -4.57 -9.16 17.57
C GLN A 102 -4.23 -10.24 16.55
N THR A 103 -3.63 -9.87 15.42
CA THR A 103 -3.22 -10.80 14.36
C THR A 103 -2.15 -11.78 14.85
N THR A 104 -1.23 -11.31 15.69
CA THR A 104 -0.06 -12.07 16.18
C THR A 104 -0.32 -12.85 17.48
N SER A 105 -1.36 -12.51 18.25
CA SER A 105 -1.64 -13.13 19.55
C SER A 105 -2.53 -14.39 19.48
N THR A 106 -3.25 -14.62 18.39
CA THR A 106 -4.17 -15.77 18.24
C THR A 106 -3.42 -16.98 17.69
N THR A 107 -3.44 -18.12 18.40
CA THR A 107 -2.71 -19.36 18.06
C THR A 107 -3.00 -19.93 16.67
N THR A 108 -4.07 -19.51 16.00
CA THR A 108 -4.46 -19.94 14.65
C THR A 108 -3.96 -19.03 13.52
N THR A 109 -3.62 -17.76 13.80
CA THR A 109 -3.15 -16.77 12.79
C THR A 109 -1.82 -16.10 13.15
N ALA A 110 -1.23 -16.45 14.31
CA ALA A 110 -0.03 -15.85 14.88
C ALA A 110 1.16 -15.73 13.91
N ASP A 111 1.15 -16.52 12.82
CA ASP A 111 2.24 -16.60 11.86
C ASP A 111 2.01 -15.84 10.54
N THR A 112 0.93 -15.05 10.42
CA THR A 112 0.66 -14.31 9.18
C THR A 112 1.43 -12.97 9.17
N PRO A 113 2.41 -12.75 8.28
CA PRO A 113 3.05 -11.44 8.11
C PRO A 113 2.07 -10.39 7.63
N VAL A 114 2.27 -9.15 8.07
CA VAL A 114 1.40 -8.01 7.75
C VAL A 114 2.15 -7.01 6.87
N VAL A 115 1.48 -6.50 5.84
CA VAL A 115 1.93 -5.34 5.07
C VAL A 115 0.90 -4.24 5.23
N ILE A 116 1.34 -3.01 5.47
CA ILE A 116 0.47 -1.86 5.70
C ILE A 116 0.78 -0.79 4.66
N PHE A 117 -0.22 -0.43 3.87
CA PHE A 117 -0.20 0.66 2.92
C PHE A 117 -0.88 1.88 3.52
N LEU A 118 -0.20 3.01 3.50
CA LEU A 118 -0.76 4.28 3.94
C LEU A 118 -0.71 5.29 2.80
N GLN A 119 -1.79 6.06 2.66
CA GLN A 119 -1.94 7.15 1.69
C GLN A 119 -2.24 8.46 2.41
N GLU A 120 -2.02 9.58 1.70
CA GLU A 120 -2.12 10.94 2.25
C GLU A 120 -1.27 11.16 3.50
N MET A 121 -0.04 10.67 3.46
CA MET A 121 0.91 10.82 4.55
C MET A 121 1.55 12.20 4.52
N LEU A 122 1.71 12.84 5.66
CA LEU A 122 2.50 14.07 5.84
C LEU A 122 3.93 13.74 6.32
N PRO A 123 4.89 14.68 6.17
CA PRO A 123 6.23 14.51 6.75
C PRO A 123 6.23 14.30 8.27
N SER A 124 5.28 14.88 9.00
CA SER A 124 5.07 14.65 10.44
C SER A 124 4.69 13.21 10.76
N ASP A 125 3.90 12.58 9.88
CA ASP A 125 3.42 11.21 10.08
C ASP A 125 4.56 10.21 9.90
N LEU A 126 5.45 10.45 8.94
CA LEU A 126 6.71 9.71 8.80
C LEU A 126 7.58 9.81 10.07
N GLN A 127 7.62 10.98 10.73
CA GLN A 127 8.33 11.11 12.00
C GLN A 127 7.69 10.25 13.10
N GLN A 128 6.37 10.20 13.19
CA GLN A 128 5.66 9.37 14.16
C GLN A 128 5.88 7.86 13.91
N ILE A 129 5.79 7.43 12.65
CA ILE A 129 6.09 6.04 12.22
C ILE A 129 7.53 5.67 12.63
N LYS A 130 8.49 6.53 12.31
CA LYS A 130 9.91 6.36 12.65
C LYS A 130 10.12 6.25 14.17
N GLN A 131 9.23 6.82 14.98
CA GLN A 131 9.30 6.84 16.43
C GLN A 131 8.56 5.68 17.13
N ALA A 132 7.55 5.11 16.47
CA ALA A 132 6.73 4.03 17.02
C ALA A 132 7.56 2.77 17.32
N GLY A 133 7.51 2.31 18.58
CA GLY A 133 8.29 1.16 19.05
C GLY A 133 7.95 -0.14 18.33
N TRP A 134 6.67 -0.44 18.15
CA TRP A 134 6.20 -1.64 17.46
C TRP A 134 6.59 -1.63 15.97
N VAL A 135 6.58 -0.47 15.31
CA VAL A 135 7.05 -0.34 13.92
C VAL A 135 8.55 -0.64 13.83
N ARG A 136 9.37 0.00 14.68
CA ARG A 136 10.82 -0.26 14.76
C ARG A 136 11.12 -1.73 15.01
N GLU A 137 10.31 -2.39 15.83
CA GLU A 137 10.51 -3.78 16.18
C GLU A 137 10.14 -4.73 15.04
N HIS A 138 8.99 -4.53 14.40
CA HIS A 138 8.36 -5.53 13.55
C HIS A 138 8.40 -5.21 12.05
N PHE A 139 8.68 -3.98 11.65
CA PHE A 139 8.54 -3.54 10.26
C PHE A 139 9.83 -2.96 9.65
N HIS A 140 10.00 -3.21 8.36
CA HIS A 140 10.71 -2.35 7.44
C HIS A 140 9.80 -1.21 6.99
N VAL A 141 10.38 -0.05 6.67
CA VAL A 141 9.61 1.12 6.17
C VAL A 141 10.21 1.62 4.86
N THR A 142 9.38 2.03 3.91
CA THR A 142 9.85 2.51 2.60
C THR A 142 10.34 3.95 2.65
N ASP A 143 9.81 4.78 3.54
CA ASP A 143 10.10 6.22 3.58
C ASP A 143 10.38 6.68 5.02
N LEU A 144 11.47 7.44 5.19
CA LEU A 144 11.77 8.19 6.43
C LEU A 144 11.60 9.70 6.27
N THR A 145 11.60 10.15 5.01
CA THR A 145 11.51 11.53 4.53
C THR A 145 10.64 11.52 3.27
N PRO A 146 10.05 12.66 2.87
CA PRO A 146 9.22 12.76 1.66
C PRO A 146 10.05 12.86 0.36
N GLU A 147 11.34 12.50 0.38
CA GLU A 147 12.28 12.78 -0.73
C GLU A 147 11.95 12.03 -2.03
N PHE A 148 11.20 10.93 -1.93
CA PHE A 148 10.73 10.13 -3.07
C PHE A 148 9.28 10.43 -3.46
N TRP A 149 8.62 11.39 -2.82
CA TRP A 149 7.27 11.78 -3.19
C TRP A 149 7.30 12.81 -4.32
N GLU A 150 6.42 12.65 -5.31
CA GLU A 150 6.25 13.67 -6.36
C GLU A 150 5.58 14.94 -5.80
N SER A 151 4.63 14.78 -4.87
CA SER A 151 4.02 15.90 -4.16
C SER A 151 4.91 16.34 -3.00
N PRO A 152 5.18 17.65 -2.85
CA PRO A 152 5.91 18.16 -1.69
C PRO A 152 5.05 18.20 -0.41
N TYR A 153 3.75 17.90 -0.52
CA TYR A 153 2.78 18.07 0.56
C TYR A 153 2.37 16.75 1.21
N TYR A 154 2.19 15.70 0.41
CA TYR A 154 1.71 14.41 0.89
C TYR A 154 2.23 13.26 0.01
N GLY A 155 2.14 12.03 0.49
CA GLY A 155 2.47 10.88 -0.34
C GLY A 155 2.02 9.55 0.24
N THR A 156 2.68 8.48 -0.20
CA THR A 156 2.39 7.11 0.21
C THR A 156 3.60 6.53 0.94
N THR A 157 3.34 5.63 1.90
CA THR A 157 4.39 4.81 2.52
C THR A 157 3.90 3.40 2.79
N THR A 158 4.83 2.46 2.83
CA THR A 158 4.54 1.04 3.07
C THR A 158 5.37 0.53 4.24
N LEU A 159 4.69 -0.14 5.18
CA LEU A 159 5.31 -0.89 6.27
C LEU A 159 5.28 -2.37 5.91
N VAL A 160 6.43 -3.04 5.91
CA VAL A 160 6.56 -4.46 5.56
C VAL A 160 7.03 -5.24 6.77
N ASP A 161 6.26 -6.23 7.24
CA ASP A 161 6.67 -7.09 8.35
C ASP A 161 8.02 -7.76 8.04
N LYS A 162 8.96 -7.72 9.00
CA LYS A 162 10.34 -8.22 8.83
C LYS A 162 10.43 -9.72 8.58
N ARG A 163 9.34 -10.48 8.74
CA ARG A 163 9.25 -11.88 8.33
C ARG A 163 9.21 -12.05 6.81
N LEU A 164 8.88 -10.99 6.06
CA LEU A 164 8.94 -10.99 4.60
C LEU A 164 10.30 -10.51 4.11
N VAL A 165 10.89 -11.26 3.17
CA VAL A 165 12.18 -10.90 2.58
C VAL A 165 11.96 -9.91 1.46
N VAL A 166 12.24 -8.63 1.72
CA VAL A 166 12.14 -7.55 0.71
C VAL A 166 13.28 -7.68 -0.31
N GLN A 167 12.90 -7.77 -1.59
CA GLN A 167 13.83 -7.84 -2.72
C GLN A 167 14.10 -6.46 -3.31
N ARG A 168 13.04 -5.67 -3.49
CA ARG A 168 13.14 -4.33 -4.09
C ARG A 168 11.99 -3.43 -3.69
N VAL A 169 12.26 -2.13 -3.74
CA VAL A 169 11.26 -1.06 -3.64
C VAL A 169 11.49 -0.08 -4.79
N PHE A 170 10.41 0.29 -5.48
CA PHE A 170 10.47 1.25 -6.56
C PHE A 170 9.16 2.03 -6.67
N ARG A 171 9.22 3.25 -7.19
CA ARG A 171 8.04 4.06 -7.50
C ARG A 171 7.86 4.19 -8.99
N VAL A 172 6.61 4.28 -9.42
CA VAL A 172 6.25 4.69 -10.77
C VAL A 172 5.43 5.97 -10.65
N HIS A 173 6.06 7.11 -10.96
CA HIS A 173 5.41 8.41 -10.95
C HIS A 173 4.55 8.58 -12.20
N TYR A 174 3.24 8.73 -12.04
CA TYR A 174 2.33 8.76 -13.18
C TYR A 174 2.46 10.07 -13.94
N CYS A 175 2.52 10.02 -15.28
CA CYS A 175 2.43 11.23 -16.10
C CYS A 175 0.99 11.73 -16.23
N ASP A 176 0.02 10.82 -16.25
CA ASP A 176 -1.42 11.13 -16.30
C ASP A 176 -1.92 11.49 -14.89
N THR A 177 -1.45 12.59 -14.32
CA THR A 177 -1.90 13.08 -13.02
C THR A 177 -1.90 14.61 -12.92
N ARG A 178 -2.84 15.17 -12.14
CA ARG A 178 -2.85 16.59 -11.73
C ARG A 178 -2.53 16.78 -10.25
N MET A 179 -2.37 15.67 -9.54
CA MET A 179 -2.20 15.59 -8.10
C MET A 179 -0.94 14.81 -7.72
N GLN A 180 0.03 14.72 -8.63
CA GLN A 180 1.35 14.14 -8.36
C GLN A 180 1.26 12.69 -7.84
N ARG A 181 0.37 11.88 -8.42
CA ARG A 181 0.12 10.50 -8.00
C ARG A 181 1.21 9.54 -8.47
N ASP A 182 1.43 8.48 -7.69
CA ASP A 182 2.36 7.41 -7.99
C ASP A 182 1.84 6.03 -7.56
N GLY A 183 2.52 4.99 -8.04
CA GLY A 183 2.46 3.65 -7.47
C GLY A 183 3.76 3.32 -6.77
N LEU A 184 3.70 3.04 -5.46
CA LEU A 184 4.81 2.56 -4.65
C LEU A 184 4.79 1.04 -4.61
N PHE A 185 5.77 0.43 -5.27
CA PHE A 185 5.90 -1.01 -5.39
C PHE A 185 6.95 -1.57 -4.43
N VAL A 186 6.63 -2.72 -3.83
CA VAL A 186 7.52 -3.53 -3.01
C VAL A 186 7.45 -4.96 -3.52
N ASP A 187 8.59 -5.54 -3.90
CA ASP A 187 8.64 -6.98 -4.14
C ASP A 187 9.20 -7.70 -2.93
N VAL A 188 8.55 -8.81 -2.56
CA VAL A 188 8.95 -9.70 -1.46
C VAL A 188 9.02 -11.14 -1.95
N LEU A 189 9.82 -11.97 -1.27
CA LEU A 189 9.81 -13.42 -1.48
C LEU A 189 8.78 -14.09 -0.58
N VAL A 190 8.02 -15.03 -1.16
CA VAL A 190 7.00 -15.84 -0.50
C VAL A 190 7.14 -17.30 -0.91
N GLY A 191 6.58 -18.20 -0.12
CA GLY A 191 6.45 -19.62 -0.45
C GLY A 191 5.11 -19.93 -1.12
N ALA A 192 5.00 -21.07 -1.81
CA ALA A 192 3.72 -21.60 -2.26
C ALA A 192 3.01 -22.37 -1.12
N ASP A 193 1.68 -22.35 -1.08
CA ASP A 193 0.92 -23.26 -0.21
C ASP A 193 0.92 -24.68 -0.80
N THR A 194 1.82 -25.54 -0.33
CA THR A 194 2.00 -26.92 -0.83
C THR A 194 1.08 -27.95 -0.16
N ARG A 195 0.08 -27.53 0.62
CA ARG A 195 -0.85 -28.44 1.30
C ARG A 195 -1.58 -29.32 0.26
N GLY A 196 -1.14 -30.57 0.13
CA GLY A 196 -1.73 -31.58 -0.76
C GLY A 196 -0.84 -32.04 -1.93
N THR A 197 0.34 -31.45 -2.14
CA THR A 197 1.28 -31.94 -3.17
C THR A 197 2.32 -32.87 -2.54
N ALA A 198 2.23 -34.16 -2.90
CA ALA A 198 3.20 -35.18 -2.53
C ALA A 198 4.49 -35.02 -3.36
N SER A 199 5.29 -34.01 -3.08
CA SER A 199 6.64 -33.92 -3.64
C SER A 199 7.54 -33.07 -2.76
N GLY A 200 8.46 -33.72 -2.04
CA GLY A 200 9.56 -33.11 -1.30
C GLY A 200 10.66 -32.53 -2.21
N ALA A 201 10.29 -31.91 -3.33
CA ALA A 201 11.20 -31.11 -4.13
C ALA A 201 11.24 -29.69 -3.54
N GLY A 202 12.43 -29.13 -3.36
CA GLY A 202 12.60 -27.76 -2.89
C GLY A 202 11.80 -26.81 -3.78
N VAL A 203 10.74 -26.21 -3.23
CA VAL A 203 10.00 -25.15 -3.93
C VAL A 203 10.95 -23.96 -4.01
N GLU A 204 11.02 -23.30 -5.16
CA GLU A 204 11.78 -22.07 -5.28
C GLU A 204 10.99 -20.89 -4.67
N PRO A 205 11.64 -19.89 -4.06
CA PRO A 205 10.98 -18.67 -3.63
C PRO A 205 10.20 -18.00 -4.76
N LEU A 206 8.96 -17.64 -4.49
CA LEU A 206 8.09 -16.94 -5.44
C LEU A 206 8.15 -15.44 -5.20
N LEU A 207 8.16 -14.66 -6.29
CA LEU A 207 8.17 -13.20 -6.22
C LEU A 207 6.73 -12.67 -6.12
N LEU A 208 6.40 -12.00 -5.02
CA LEU A 208 5.15 -11.29 -4.81
C LEU A 208 5.39 -9.77 -4.96
N ARG A 209 4.63 -9.12 -5.86
CA ARG A 209 4.69 -7.67 -6.07
C ARG A 209 3.51 -6.96 -5.42
N LEU A 210 3.80 -6.02 -4.54
CA LEU A 210 2.82 -5.28 -3.75
C LEU A 210 2.82 -3.81 -4.20
N CYS A 211 1.66 -3.22 -4.52
CA CYS A 211 1.54 -1.84 -5.01
C CYS A 211 0.62 -1.01 -4.12
N ASN A 212 1.20 -0.05 -3.40
CA ASN A 212 0.46 0.99 -2.69
C ASN A 212 0.27 2.20 -3.61
N THR A 213 -0.97 2.61 -3.86
CA THR A 213 -1.24 3.77 -4.70
C THR A 213 -2.40 4.60 -4.17
N HIS A 214 -2.37 5.89 -4.49
CA HIS A 214 -3.53 6.77 -4.35
C HIS A 214 -3.81 7.35 -5.74
N LEU A 215 -4.90 6.92 -6.38
CA LEU A 215 -5.25 7.37 -7.72
C LEU A 215 -5.82 8.79 -7.75
N GLU A 216 -5.97 9.37 -8.94
CA GLU A 216 -6.47 10.73 -9.12
C GLU A 216 -7.81 10.95 -8.40
N SER A 217 -7.85 11.93 -7.49
CA SER A 217 -9.09 12.33 -6.83
C SER A 217 -9.96 13.19 -7.73
N LEU A 218 -11.23 13.32 -7.36
CA LEU A 218 -12.26 14.08 -8.08
C LEU A 218 -12.53 13.54 -9.50
N VAL A 219 -13.62 13.98 -10.11
CA VAL A 219 -13.92 13.63 -11.50
C VAL A 219 -12.99 14.42 -12.42
N SER A 220 -12.43 13.77 -13.42
CA SER A 220 -11.62 14.40 -14.46
C SER A 220 -12.16 14.11 -15.85
N ASN A 221 -12.01 15.06 -16.77
CA ASN A 221 -12.26 14.86 -18.20
C ASN A 221 -10.99 15.26 -18.98
N PRO A 222 -10.29 14.31 -19.66
CA PRO A 222 -10.58 12.87 -19.68
C PRO A 222 -10.37 12.17 -18.32
N PRO A 223 -10.94 10.97 -18.10
CA PRO A 223 -10.69 10.17 -16.90
C PRO A 223 -9.20 9.81 -16.76
N LEU A 224 -8.61 10.08 -15.58
CA LEU A 224 -7.20 9.80 -15.30
C LEU A 224 -6.99 8.48 -14.54
N ARG A 225 -7.89 8.14 -13.61
CA ARG A 225 -7.77 6.92 -12.80
C ARG A 225 -7.65 5.62 -13.62
N PRO A 226 -8.45 5.39 -14.69
CA PRO A 226 -8.28 4.18 -15.50
C PRO A 226 -6.90 4.10 -16.17
N LYS A 227 -6.31 5.24 -16.58
CA LYS A 227 -4.97 5.25 -17.18
C LYS A 227 -3.89 4.93 -16.16
N GLN A 228 -3.98 5.51 -14.97
CA GLN A 228 -3.06 5.25 -13.86
C GLN A 228 -3.12 3.77 -13.43
N MET A 229 -4.34 3.24 -13.26
CA MET A 229 -4.56 1.82 -12.95
C MET A 229 -4.02 0.91 -14.06
N LYS A 230 -4.25 1.27 -15.34
CA LYS A 230 -3.72 0.51 -16.47
C LYS A 230 -2.21 0.45 -16.44
N LEU A 231 -1.54 1.58 -16.23
CA LEU A 231 -0.09 1.62 -16.11
C LEU A 231 0.40 0.76 -14.94
N ALA A 232 -0.17 0.93 -13.75
CA ALA A 232 0.17 0.12 -12.57
C ALA A 232 0.00 -1.39 -12.84
N SER A 233 -1.07 -1.77 -13.54
CA SER A 233 -1.34 -3.17 -13.90
C SER A 233 -0.26 -3.78 -14.79
N THR A 234 0.40 -2.98 -15.65
CA THR A 234 1.49 -3.51 -16.48
C THR A 234 2.66 -3.98 -15.61
N PHE A 235 2.98 -3.25 -14.54
CA PHE A 235 3.99 -3.68 -13.56
C PHE A 235 3.52 -4.86 -12.73
N MET A 236 2.22 -4.94 -12.39
CA MET A 236 1.64 -6.10 -11.69
C MET A 236 1.75 -7.39 -12.53
N HIS A 237 1.52 -7.32 -13.84
CA HIS A 237 1.63 -8.46 -14.75
C HIS A 237 3.06 -8.72 -15.27
N GLY A 238 4.03 -7.88 -14.90
CA GLY A 238 5.41 -7.98 -15.39
C GLY A 238 5.61 -7.52 -16.84
N SER A 239 4.59 -7.01 -17.53
CA SER A 239 4.66 -6.49 -18.90
C SER A 239 5.14 -5.04 -18.99
N GLY A 240 5.10 -4.29 -17.89
CA GLY A 240 5.61 -2.90 -17.76
C GLY A 240 7.14 -2.81 -17.75
N SER A 241 7.85 -3.88 -18.10
CA SER A 241 9.29 -4.00 -17.96
C SER A 241 10.04 -3.31 -19.10
N VAL A 242 10.04 -1.99 -19.11
CA VAL A 242 10.96 -1.20 -19.98
C VAL A 242 12.40 -1.34 -19.47
N ASN A 243 12.59 -1.68 -18.18
CA ASN A 243 13.89 -1.67 -17.48
C ASN A 243 14.27 -3.02 -16.80
N GLY A 244 13.80 -4.16 -17.30
CA GLY A 244 14.31 -5.48 -16.86
C GLY A 244 13.89 -5.93 -15.45
N LEU A 245 12.77 -5.42 -14.92
CA LEU A 245 12.15 -5.98 -13.72
C LEU A 245 11.68 -7.42 -14.00
N PRO A 246 11.96 -8.39 -13.11
CA PRO A 246 11.45 -9.74 -13.27
C PRO A 246 9.92 -9.75 -13.14
N PRO A 247 9.24 -10.63 -13.90
CA PRO A 247 7.81 -10.83 -13.75
C PRO A 247 7.52 -11.42 -12.35
N PRO A 248 6.52 -10.92 -11.63
CA PRO A 248 6.12 -11.53 -10.37
C PRO A 248 5.30 -12.81 -10.61
N HIS A 249 5.33 -13.73 -9.65
CA HIS A 249 4.40 -14.87 -9.59
C HIS A 249 2.97 -14.39 -9.39
N ALA A 250 2.81 -13.37 -8.55
CA ALA A 250 1.54 -12.75 -8.27
C ALA A 250 1.70 -11.31 -7.80
N ALA A 251 0.63 -10.54 -7.87
CA ALA A 251 0.64 -9.15 -7.43
C ALA A 251 -0.65 -8.73 -6.74
N ALA A 252 -0.52 -7.84 -5.75
CA ALA A 252 -1.63 -7.17 -5.10
C ALA A 252 -1.43 -5.65 -5.15
N LEU A 253 -2.47 -4.92 -5.50
CA LEU A 253 -2.53 -3.45 -5.49
C LEU A 253 -3.63 -3.03 -4.55
N ALA A 254 -3.35 -2.09 -3.65
CA ALA A 254 -4.35 -1.57 -2.75
C ALA A 254 -4.08 -0.09 -2.43
N GLY A 255 -5.13 0.58 -1.97
CA GLY A 255 -5.07 2.00 -1.66
C GLY A 255 -6.39 2.70 -1.85
N ASP A 256 -6.36 4.02 -1.69
CA ASP A 256 -7.44 4.89 -2.11
C ASP A 256 -7.43 5.03 -3.64
N LEU A 257 -8.29 4.26 -4.29
CA LEU A 257 -8.40 4.26 -5.73
C LEU A 257 -9.37 5.34 -6.22
N ASN A 258 -9.97 6.14 -5.32
CA ASN A 258 -10.97 7.15 -5.63
C ASN A 258 -12.08 6.60 -6.55
N ALA A 259 -12.46 5.34 -6.36
CA ALA A 259 -13.22 4.55 -7.32
C ALA A 259 -14.73 4.76 -7.24
N PHE A 260 -15.19 5.99 -7.45
CA PHE A 260 -16.59 6.39 -7.33
C PHE A 260 -17.28 6.73 -8.67
N ALA A 261 -16.53 6.87 -9.77
CA ALA A 261 -17.10 7.14 -11.09
C ALA A 261 -17.43 5.85 -11.85
N PRO A 262 -18.31 5.90 -12.87
CA PRO A 262 -18.69 4.71 -13.64
C PRO A 262 -17.51 3.94 -14.25
N GLU A 263 -16.49 4.65 -14.74
CA GLU A 263 -15.30 4.06 -15.35
C GLU A 263 -14.46 3.25 -14.35
N ASP A 264 -14.53 3.60 -13.06
CA ASP A 264 -13.78 2.93 -11.99
C ASP A 264 -14.34 1.54 -11.63
N ARG A 265 -15.54 1.21 -12.14
CA ARG A 265 -16.17 -0.10 -11.97
C ARG A 265 -15.57 -1.14 -12.89
N THR A 266 -15.32 -0.78 -14.15
CA THR A 266 -14.80 -1.70 -15.17
C THR A 266 -13.28 -1.68 -15.28
N ALA A 267 -12.63 -0.58 -14.87
CA ALA A 267 -11.18 -0.43 -14.95
C ALA A 267 -10.37 -1.62 -14.38
N PRO A 268 -10.70 -2.21 -13.21
CA PRO A 268 -9.98 -3.39 -12.73
C PRO A 268 -10.03 -4.58 -13.70
N ILE A 269 -11.21 -4.87 -14.25
CA ILE A 269 -11.44 -5.98 -15.18
C ILE A 269 -10.67 -5.75 -16.49
N GLU A 270 -10.71 -4.53 -17.02
CA GLU A 270 -9.97 -4.12 -18.24
C GLU A 270 -8.43 -4.17 -18.05
N CYS A 271 -7.99 -4.13 -16.79
CA CYS A 271 -6.60 -4.30 -16.39
C CYS A 271 -6.24 -5.77 -16.08
N GLY A 272 -7.19 -6.71 -16.20
CA GLY A 272 -6.97 -8.11 -15.84
C GLY A 272 -6.72 -8.31 -14.35
N LEU A 273 -7.31 -7.46 -13.50
CA LEU A 273 -7.22 -7.52 -12.05
C LEU A 273 -8.53 -8.01 -11.46
N GLN A 274 -8.43 -8.87 -10.45
CA GLN A 274 -9.55 -9.31 -9.63
C GLN A 274 -9.73 -8.36 -8.45
N ASP A 275 -10.98 -8.10 -8.05
CA ASP A 275 -11.32 -7.28 -6.89
C ASP A 275 -11.64 -8.18 -5.69
N ALA A 276 -10.87 -8.06 -4.60
CA ALA A 276 -11.02 -8.87 -3.40
C ALA A 276 -12.44 -8.85 -2.83
N PHE A 277 -13.10 -7.69 -2.83
CA PHE A 277 -14.44 -7.54 -2.30
C PHE A 277 -15.46 -8.32 -3.15
N LEU A 278 -15.35 -8.21 -4.48
CA LEU A 278 -16.27 -8.89 -5.40
C LEU A 278 -16.02 -10.40 -5.45
N VAL A 279 -14.75 -10.84 -5.42
CA VAL A 279 -14.38 -12.26 -5.39
C VAL A 279 -14.94 -12.96 -4.14
N LEU A 280 -15.01 -12.25 -3.01
CA LEU A 280 -15.59 -12.76 -1.76
C LEU A 280 -17.12 -12.63 -1.69
N GLY A 281 -17.80 -12.29 -2.80
CA GLY A 281 -19.25 -12.19 -2.88
C GLY A 281 -19.83 -10.86 -2.44
N GLY A 282 -18.98 -9.85 -2.21
CA GLY A 282 -19.39 -8.47 -2.00
C GLY A 282 -20.10 -7.89 -3.23
N ARG A 283 -20.89 -6.84 -3.02
CA ARG A 283 -21.65 -6.15 -4.06
C ARG A 283 -21.43 -4.65 -3.96
N ASP A 284 -21.05 -4.02 -5.06
CA ASP A 284 -20.95 -2.56 -5.13
C ASP A 284 -22.30 -1.90 -4.79
N ASP A 285 -22.24 -0.62 -4.40
CA ASP A 285 -23.40 0.19 -4.02
C ASP A 285 -24.21 -0.35 -2.84
N THR A 286 -23.53 -1.03 -1.92
CA THR A 286 -24.08 -1.47 -0.62
C THR A 286 -23.36 -0.75 0.52
N ASP A 287 -24.02 -0.61 1.67
CA ASP A 287 -23.43 0.07 2.83
C ASP A 287 -22.17 -0.66 3.33
N GLU A 288 -22.10 -1.98 3.15
CA GLU A 288 -20.93 -2.80 3.48
C GLU A 288 -19.74 -2.53 2.56
N ALA A 289 -20.00 -2.10 1.31
CA ALA A 289 -18.98 -1.79 0.32
C ALA A 289 -18.27 -0.47 0.61
N TYR A 290 -18.96 0.50 1.22
CA TYR A 290 -18.45 1.86 1.36
C TYR A 290 -17.24 1.92 2.29
N THR A 291 -16.23 2.67 1.84
CA THR A 291 -15.02 2.98 2.60
C THR A 291 -14.87 4.48 2.84
N TRP A 292 -15.71 5.31 2.20
CA TRP A 292 -15.74 6.74 2.40
C TRP A 292 -17.17 7.25 2.60
N GLY A 293 -17.29 8.31 3.41
CA GLY A 293 -18.55 9.02 3.66
C GLY A 293 -19.13 8.75 5.05
N GLN A 294 -18.73 7.69 5.75
CA GLN A 294 -19.22 7.35 7.10
C GLN A 294 -18.59 8.20 8.21
N GLN A 295 -17.41 8.76 7.99
CA GLN A 295 -16.63 9.49 9.00
C GLN A 295 -16.38 10.95 8.61
N VAL A 296 -17.31 11.56 7.87
CA VAL A 296 -17.29 12.98 7.48
C VAL A 296 -18.44 13.76 8.13
N PRO A 297 -18.31 15.10 8.25
CA PRO A 297 -19.43 15.98 8.55
C PRO A 297 -20.65 15.72 7.66
N GLU A 298 -21.85 15.85 8.25
CA GLU A 298 -23.11 15.55 7.56
C GLU A 298 -23.30 16.37 6.27
N GLU A 299 -22.84 17.62 6.24
CA GLU A 299 -22.87 18.47 5.03
C GLU A 299 -22.10 17.82 3.86
N LEU A 300 -20.93 17.23 4.13
CA LEU A 300 -20.12 16.56 3.11
C LEU A 300 -20.78 15.26 2.66
N ARG A 301 -21.30 14.46 3.60
CA ARG A 301 -22.05 13.23 3.27
C ARG A 301 -23.27 13.53 2.40
N ARG A 302 -24.05 14.56 2.72
CA ARG A 302 -25.22 14.96 1.91
C ARG A 302 -24.82 15.42 0.51
N ARG A 303 -23.65 16.04 0.35
CA ARG A 303 -23.17 16.56 -0.93
C ARG A 303 -22.59 15.48 -1.85
N PHE A 304 -21.83 14.55 -1.29
CA PHE A 304 -21.05 13.59 -2.08
C PHE A 304 -21.51 12.13 -1.95
N GLY A 305 -22.37 11.83 -0.97
CA GLY A 305 -22.81 10.46 -0.68
C GLY A 305 -21.74 9.63 0.04
N CYS A 306 -21.94 8.32 0.04
CA CYS A 306 -20.94 7.33 0.44
C CYS A 306 -20.45 6.57 -0.80
N SER A 307 -19.22 6.08 -0.76
CA SER A 307 -18.64 5.34 -1.89
C SER A 307 -17.56 4.36 -1.45
N ARG A 308 -17.27 3.38 -2.31
CA ARG A 308 -16.16 2.42 -2.15
C ARG A 308 -14.93 2.97 -2.88
N MET A 309 -14.26 3.93 -2.24
CA MET A 309 -13.07 4.56 -2.83
C MET A 309 -11.85 3.65 -2.76
N ASP A 310 -11.69 2.96 -1.63
CA ASP A 310 -10.58 2.08 -1.33
C ASP A 310 -10.87 0.69 -1.87
N LYS A 311 -9.87 0.07 -2.53
CA LYS A 311 -9.98 -1.29 -3.06
C LYS A 311 -8.71 -2.10 -2.81
N VAL A 312 -8.87 -3.41 -2.82
CA VAL A 312 -7.76 -4.38 -2.87
C VAL A 312 -7.93 -5.20 -4.15
N LEU A 313 -7.02 -5.01 -5.09
CA LEU A 313 -7.01 -5.66 -6.40
C LEU A 313 -5.83 -6.62 -6.49
N PHE A 314 -5.96 -7.72 -7.24
CA PHE A 314 -4.89 -8.71 -7.35
C PHE A 314 -4.90 -9.50 -8.67
N CYS A 315 -3.77 -10.11 -9.01
CA CYS A 315 -3.62 -11.04 -10.14
C CYS A 315 -2.55 -12.09 -9.87
N GLY A 316 -2.46 -13.09 -10.76
CA GLY A 316 -1.48 -14.19 -10.66
C GLY A 316 -1.85 -15.22 -9.60
N GLY A 317 -0.84 -15.89 -9.03
CA GLY A 317 -0.98 -16.95 -8.02
C GLY A 317 -1.36 -16.46 -6.62
N LEU A 318 -2.43 -15.67 -6.51
CA LEU A 318 -3.02 -15.24 -5.24
C LEU A 318 -4.46 -15.67 -5.13
N ARG A 319 -4.81 -16.15 -3.95
CA ARG A 319 -6.19 -16.37 -3.52
C ARG A 319 -6.48 -15.49 -2.32
N VAL A 320 -7.45 -14.59 -2.46
CA VAL A 320 -8.03 -13.88 -1.32
C VAL A 320 -8.86 -14.84 -0.48
N THR A 321 -8.72 -14.77 0.83
CA THR A 321 -9.37 -15.65 1.81
C THR A 321 -10.22 -14.89 2.83
N GLY A 322 -10.02 -13.58 2.96
CA GLY A 322 -10.81 -12.70 3.81
C GLY A 322 -10.61 -11.24 3.43
N LEU A 323 -11.61 -10.41 3.72
CA LEU A 323 -11.56 -8.96 3.58
C LEU A 323 -12.47 -8.33 4.63
N GLU A 324 -11.94 -7.39 5.40
CA GLU A 324 -12.67 -6.68 6.46
C GLU A 324 -12.44 -5.18 6.36
N ARG A 325 -13.43 -4.38 6.75
CA ARG A 325 -13.25 -2.94 6.99
C ARG A 325 -12.65 -2.72 8.37
N ILE A 326 -11.76 -1.75 8.48
CA ILE A 326 -11.12 -1.35 9.74
C ILE A 326 -11.25 0.16 9.96
N GLY A 327 -10.91 0.63 11.16
CA GLY A 327 -10.87 2.07 11.44
C GLY A 327 -12.23 2.73 11.69
N GLU A 328 -13.33 1.98 11.66
CA GLU A 328 -14.68 2.52 11.91
C GLU A 328 -14.83 3.03 13.34
N GLY A 329 -15.29 4.26 13.47
CA GLY A 329 -15.53 4.94 14.75
C GLY A 329 -14.26 5.35 15.48
N VAL A 330 -13.07 5.20 14.89
CA VAL A 330 -11.82 5.55 15.56
C VAL A 330 -11.68 7.07 15.66
N LYS A 331 -11.63 7.57 16.89
CA LYS A 331 -11.54 9.00 17.22
C LYS A 331 -10.41 9.28 18.20
N VAL A 332 -9.93 10.52 18.18
CA VAL A 332 -8.97 11.07 19.15
C VAL A 332 -9.49 12.36 19.73
N LYS A 333 -9.03 12.69 20.94
CA LYS A 333 -9.25 14.01 21.53
C LYS A 333 -8.16 14.96 21.08
N ALA A 334 -8.53 16.00 20.33
CA ALA A 334 -7.63 17.05 19.89
C ALA A 334 -8.19 18.40 20.34
N ARG A 335 -7.41 19.14 21.15
CA ARG A 335 -7.80 20.45 21.72
C ARG A 335 -9.19 20.47 22.40
N GLY A 336 -9.58 19.36 23.02
CA GLY A 336 -10.85 19.23 23.73
C GLY A 336 -12.02 18.75 22.87
N GLU A 337 -11.82 18.56 21.56
CA GLU A 337 -12.82 18.03 20.62
C GLU A 337 -12.51 16.58 20.25
N GLU A 338 -13.56 15.77 20.04
CA GLU A 338 -13.40 14.42 19.50
C GLU A 338 -13.49 14.44 17.97
N VAL A 339 -12.37 14.11 17.32
CA VAL A 339 -12.25 14.08 15.86
C VAL A 339 -11.96 12.67 15.39
N TRP A 340 -12.50 12.27 14.23
CA TRP A 340 -12.11 11.02 13.59
C TRP A 340 -10.63 11.06 13.20
N VAL A 341 -9.96 9.92 13.22
CA VAL A 341 -8.56 9.82 12.80
C VAL A 341 -8.40 10.03 11.28
N THR A 342 -9.41 9.67 10.50
CA THR A 342 -9.49 9.89 9.04
C THR A 342 -10.95 9.81 8.62
N ASP A 343 -11.29 10.37 7.46
CA ASP A 343 -12.59 10.23 6.82
C ASP A 343 -12.79 8.89 6.09
N HIS A 344 -11.72 8.10 5.92
CA HIS A 344 -11.76 6.77 5.33
C HIS A 344 -11.86 5.63 6.36
N LEU A 345 -12.61 4.59 5.99
CA LEU A 345 -12.46 3.26 6.57
C LEU A 345 -11.34 2.52 5.81
N GLY A 346 -10.44 1.86 6.56
CA GLY A 346 -9.40 1.06 5.96
C GLY A 346 -9.91 -0.31 5.52
N LEU A 347 -9.10 -1.03 4.76
CA LEU A 347 -9.35 -2.42 4.36
C LEU A 347 -8.24 -3.33 4.88
N MET A 348 -8.61 -4.54 5.30
CA MET A 348 -7.70 -5.59 5.74
C MET A 348 -8.01 -6.88 5.00
N ALA A 349 -7.14 -7.29 4.08
CA ALA A 349 -7.29 -8.46 3.23
C ALA A 349 -6.32 -9.57 3.59
N ASP A 350 -6.79 -10.81 3.61
CA ASP A 350 -5.98 -12.00 3.87
C ASP A 350 -5.78 -12.79 2.58
N PHE A 351 -4.52 -13.09 2.25
CA PHE A 351 -4.13 -13.79 1.03
C PHE A 351 -3.40 -15.08 1.33
N THR A 352 -3.58 -16.06 0.44
CA THR A 352 -2.74 -17.24 0.30
C THR A 352 -2.10 -17.24 -1.09
N VAL A 353 -0.81 -17.55 -1.15
CA VAL A 353 -0.04 -17.73 -2.39
C VAL A 353 -0.25 -19.16 -2.87
N THR A 354 -0.67 -19.29 -4.13
CA THR A 354 -1.06 -20.57 -4.75
C THR A 354 -0.07 -21.05 -5.79
#